data_AF-A0A815WNY5-F1
#
_entry.id   AF-A0A815WNY5-F1
#
_cell.length_a   1.000
_cell.length_b   1.000
_cell.length_c   1.000
_cell.angle_alpha   90.00
_cell.angle_beta   90.00
_cell.angle_gamma   90.00
#
_symmetry.space_group_name_H-M   'P 1'
#
loop_
_entity.id
_entity.type
_entity.pdbx_description
1 polymer ?
#
loop_
_entity_poly.entity_id
_entity_poly.type
_entity_poly.pdbx_seq_one_letter_code
_entity_poly.pdbx_strand_id
1 'polypeptide(L)'
;MATHNFLTLDKKIELINDSANGAGLSQRELSTKYNISKGAVYNILQRQEEYKCDFQTNSNKGVKRKLQDDSGRKIDEAVFSWFTQQRSKNIPLSGPLIQEKAREFAEGFGCSPGTFKASNGWLDKFKNRHCITFRSISGESAQVDPATVEEWKKRLPALINSYAENDVYNAAETGLFFKLLPDRSMVLPKESCNGGKQSKERYTVLLCANWSGTHKLKPLVIGKSKAW
;
A
#
# COMPACT_ATOMS: atom_id res chain seq x y z
N MET A 1 -14.03 27.40 -20.10
CA MET A 1 -13.92 26.98 -18.68
C MET A 1 -12.44 26.91 -18.34
N ALA A 2 -11.94 27.77 -17.45
CA ALA A 2 -10.53 27.73 -17.07
C ALA A 2 -10.26 26.46 -16.26
N THR A 3 -9.48 25.54 -16.81
CA THR A 3 -8.97 24.38 -16.09
C THR A 3 -8.04 24.89 -14.98
N HIS A 4 -8.46 24.79 -13.72
CA HIS A 4 -7.57 25.04 -12.60
C HIS A 4 -6.44 24.00 -12.64
N ASN A 5 -5.28 24.40 -13.13
CA ASN A 5 -4.10 23.54 -13.19
C ASN A 5 -3.51 23.42 -11.77
N PHE A 6 -3.82 22.32 -11.08
CA PHE A 6 -3.31 22.03 -9.75
C PHE A 6 -1.99 21.26 -9.83
N LEU A 7 -0.90 21.87 -9.35
CA LEU A 7 0.43 21.24 -9.28
C LEU A 7 0.53 20.16 -8.18
N THR A 8 1.30 19.10 -8.45
CA THR A 8 1.72 18.10 -7.47
C THR A 8 2.72 18.67 -6.47
N LEU A 9 2.94 18.01 -5.33
CA LEU A 9 3.91 18.49 -4.33
C LEU A 9 5.33 18.59 -4.93
N ASP A 10 5.76 17.60 -5.70
CA ASP A 10 7.02 17.63 -6.46
C ASP A 10 7.16 18.92 -7.29
N LYS A 11 6.13 19.23 -8.10
CA LYS A 11 6.14 20.41 -8.99
C LYS A 11 6.08 21.72 -8.21
N LYS A 12 5.47 21.75 -7.03
CA LYS A 12 5.50 22.91 -6.14
C LYS A 12 6.88 23.13 -5.55
N ILE A 13 7.61 22.07 -5.18
CA ILE A 13 8.98 22.17 -4.68
C ILE A 13 9.94 22.59 -5.80
N GLU A 14 9.78 22.05 -7.00
CA GLU A 14 10.53 22.49 -8.18
C GLU A 14 10.34 23.99 -8.44
N LEU A 15 9.09 24.48 -8.36
CA LEU A 15 8.76 25.90 -8.48
C LEU A 15 9.41 26.75 -7.38
N ILE A 16 9.40 26.28 -6.13
CA ILE A 16 10.03 26.98 -5.00
C ILE A 16 11.56 27.07 -5.23
N ASN A 17 12.19 25.99 -5.66
CA ASN A 17 13.63 25.97 -5.94
C ASN A 17 13.99 26.89 -7.13
N ASP A 18 13.19 26.86 -8.20
CA ASP A 18 13.34 27.76 -9.35
C ASP A 18 13.22 29.24 -8.97
N SER A 19 12.44 29.56 -7.94
CA SER A 19 12.30 30.92 -7.43
C SER A 19 13.51 31.39 -6.61
N ALA A 20 14.28 30.47 -6.02
CA ALA A 20 15.35 30.77 -5.06
C ALA A 20 16.77 30.72 -5.67
N ASN A 21 16.95 30.17 -6.88
CA ASN A 21 18.27 29.97 -7.48
C ASN A 21 18.89 31.26 -8.05
N GLY A 22 19.93 31.79 -7.39
CA GLY A 22 20.87 32.78 -7.95
C GLY A 22 20.26 34.14 -8.33
N ALA A 23 19.59 34.20 -9.49
CA ALA A 23 18.81 35.34 -9.95
C ALA A 23 17.27 35.14 -9.83
N GLY A 24 16.81 33.90 -9.58
CA GLY A 24 15.41 33.50 -9.38
C GLY A 24 14.51 33.75 -10.59
N LEU A 25 13.71 32.77 -11.03
CA LEU A 25 12.69 33.06 -12.04
C LEU A 25 11.64 34.01 -11.45
N SER A 26 11.31 35.08 -12.19
CA SER A 26 10.24 36.00 -11.79
C SER A 26 8.90 35.26 -11.72
N GLN A 27 7.94 35.79 -10.94
CA GLN A 27 6.61 35.19 -10.85
C GLN A 27 5.91 35.08 -12.22
N ARG A 28 6.26 35.94 -13.19
CA ARG A 28 5.76 35.87 -14.56
C ARG A 28 6.34 34.67 -15.30
N GLU A 29 7.64 34.44 -15.18
CA GLU A 29 8.31 33.29 -15.82
C GLU A 29 7.86 31.97 -15.21
N LEU A 30 7.70 31.91 -13.87
CA LEU A 30 7.16 30.74 -13.17
C LEU A 30 5.71 30.44 -13.60
N SER A 31 4.88 31.47 -13.74
CA SER A 31 3.50 31.33 -14.21
C SER A 31 3.44 30.69 -15.61
N THR A 32 4.32 31.12 -16.52
CA THR A 32 4.45 30.53 -17.86
C THR A 32 4.99 29.11 -17.81
N LYS A 33 6.10 28.86 -17.09
CA LYS A 33 6.78 27.56 -17.02
C LYS A 33 5.86 26.46 -16.48
N TYR A 34 5.10 26.76 -15.43
CA TYR A 34 4.24 25.79 -14.75
C TYR A 34 2.78 25.83 -15.21
N ASN A 35 2.44 26.70 -16.16
CA ASN A 35 1.09 26.90 -16.69
C ASN A 35 0.04 27.07 -15.58
N ILE A 36 0.32 28.00 -14.65
CA ILE A 36 -0.55 28.39 -13.53
C ILE A 36 -0.66 29.91 -13.43
N SER A 37 -1.68 30.42 -12.76
CA SER A 37 -1.83 31.88 -12.58
C SER A 37 -0.75 32.47 -11.66
N LYS A 38 -0.40 33.75 -11.86
CA LYS A 38 0.52 34.47 -10.96
C LYS A 38 0.08 34.44 -9.50
N GLY A 39 -1.23 34.50 -9.24
CA GLY A 39 -1.78 34.36 -7.88
C GLY A 39 -1.52 32.98 -7.27
N ALA A 40 -1.55 31.91 -8.08
CA ALA A 40 -1.18 30.57 -7.63
C ALA A 40 0.33 30.48 -7.31
N VAL A 41 1.19 31.08 -8.14
CA VAL A 41 2.64 31.18 -7.87
C VAL A 41 2.88 31.89 -6.53
N TYR A 42 2.26 33.07 -6.35
CA TYR A 42 2.37 33.85 -5.11
C TYR A 42 1.96 33.01 -3.89
N ASN A 43 0.78 32.38 -3.93
CA ASN A 43 0.29 31.55 -2.83
C ASN A 43 1.18 30.35 -2.52
N ILE A 44 1.84 29.76 -3.54
CA ILE A 44 2.79 28.66 -3.33
C ILE A 44 4.04 29.17 -2.62
N LEU A 45 4.59 30.31 -3.05
CA LEU A 45 5.79 30.91 -2.45
C LEU A 45 5.56 31.40 -1.02
N GLN A 46 4.37 31.96 -0.73
CA GLN A 46 4.01 32.38 0.63
C GLN A 46 3.99 31.20 1.62
N ARG A 47 3.66 29.99 1.15
CA ARG A 47 3.56 28.77 1.97
C ARG A 47 4.72 27.81 1.74
N GLN A 48 5.85 28.31 1.25
CA GLN A 48 6.97 27.48 0.81
C GLN A 48 7.54 26.57 1.90
N GLU A 49 7.65 27.05 3.14
CA GLU A 49 8.18 26.27 4.26
C GLU A 49 7.26 25.10 4.63
N GLU A 50 5.93 25.32 4.58
CA GLU A 50 4.96 24.24 4.79
C GLU A 50 5.10 23.14 3.74
N TYR A 51 5.32 23.53 2.47
CA TYR A 51 5.52 22.56 1.39
C TYR A 51 6.85 21.81 1.52
N LYS A 52 7.94 22.48 1.91
CA LYS A 52 9.25 21.84 2.15
C LYS A 52 9.17 20.83 3.30
N CYS A 53 8.54 21.20 4.41
CA CYS A 53 8.32 20.30 5.54
C CYS A 53 7.46 19.07 5.14
N ASP A 54 6.36 19.30 4.42
CA ASP A 54 5.56 18.21 3.86
C ASP A 54 6.39 17.31 2.92
N PHE A 55 7.26 17.88 2.08
CA PHE A 55 8.07 17.10 1.15
C PHE A 55 9.08 16.18 1.85
N GLN A 56 9.60 16.59 3.00
CA GLN A 56 10.53 15.78 3.80
C GLN A 56 9.82 14.65 4.54
N THR A 57 8.62 14.90 5.07
CA THR A 57 7.89 13.95 5.91
C THR A 57 7.06 12.92 5.11
N ASN A 58 6.70 13.22 3.86
CA ASN A 58 5.86 12.32 3.06
C ASN A 58 6.69 11.31 2.26
N SER A 59 6.24 10.05 2.31
CA SER A 59 6.82 8.98 1.50
C SER A 59 6.37 9.05 0.03
N ASN A 60 5.18 9.59 -0.24
CA ASN A 60 4.64 9.73 -1.59
C ASN A 60 4.64 11.19 -2.09
N LYS A 61 5.58 11.51 -2.97
CA LYS A 61 5.85 12.89 -3.42
C LYS A 61 5.00 13.34 -4.62
N GLY A 62 4.42 12.38 -5.35
CA GLY A 62 3.64 12.64 -6.58
C GLY A 62 2.18 13.10 -6.36
N VAL A 63 1.73 13.24 -5.11
CA VAL A 63 0.31 13.49 -4.80
C VAL A 63 -0.03 14.99 -4.80
N LYS A 64 -1.23 15.32 -5.31
CA LYS A 64 -1.83 16.67 -5.19
C LYS A 64 -2.26 16.91 -3.74
N ARG A 65 -1.79 17.99 -3.09
CA ARG A 65 -2.09 18.26 -1.67
C ARG A 65 -2.95 19.50 -1.43
N LYS A 66 -3.88 19.35 -0.49
CA LYS A 66 -4.43 20.42 0.38
C LYS A 66 -3.68 20.31 1.71
N LEU A 67 -3.14 21.42 2.20
CA LEU A 67 -2.40 21.47 3.46
C LEU A 67 -3.35 21.07 4.61
N GLN A 68 -2.91 20.09 5.40
CA GLN A 68 -3.63 19.62 6.59
C GLN A 68 -3.34 20.58 7.74
N ASP A 69 -4.31 20.77 8.64
CA ASP A 69 -4.08 21.49 9.89
C ASP A 69 -3.07 20.75 10.77
N ASP A 70 -2.43 21.48 11.71
CA ASP A 70 -1.39 20.94 12.59
C ASP A 70 -1.89 19.76 13.43
N SER A 71 -3.17 19.79 13.84
CA SER A 71 -3.83 18.68 14.54
C SER A 71 -3.88 17.42 13.68
N GLY A 72 -4.28 17.55 12.42
CA GLY A 72 -4.34 16.43 11.49
C GLY A 72 -2.97 15.85 11.13
N ARG A 73 -1.91 16.67 11.07
CA ARG A 73 -0.53 16.20 10.88
C ARG A 73 -0.04 15.38 12.08
N LYS A 74 -0.25 15.87 13.32
CA LYS A 74 0.16 15.15 14.54
C LYS A 74 -0.49 13.77 14.65
N ILE A 75 -1.79 13.69 14.36
CA ILE A 75 -2.51 12.40 14.33
C ILE A 75 -1.90 11.48 13.27
N ASP A 76 -1.62 12.00 12.08
CA ASP A 76 -1.05 11.24 10.98
C ASP A 76 0.30 10.59 11.34
N GLU A 77 1.21 11.38 11.89
CA GLU A 77 2.55 10.94 12.29
C GLU A 77 2.49 9.91 13.43
N ALA A 78 1.65 10.14 14.44
CA ALA A 78 1.47 9.21 15.55
C ALA A 78 0.92 7.86 15.08
N VAL A 79 -0.09 7.86 14.20
CA VAL A 79 -0.63 6.63 13.63
C VAL A 79 0.41 5.91 12.78
N PHE A 80 1.21 6.62 12.00
CA PHE A 80 2.25 6.00 11.17
C PHE A 80 3.38 5.39 12.01
N SER A 81 3.83 6.10 13.05
CA SER A 81 4.81 5.58 14.01
C SER A 81 4.30 4.31 14.69
N TRP A 82 3.05 4.31 15.16
CA TRP A 82 2.43 3.11 15.72
C TRP A 82 2.31 1.98 14.70
N PHE A 83 1.87 2.28 13.47
CA PHE A 83 1.73 1.30 12.39
C PHE A 83 3.06 0.57 12.12
N THR A 84 4.16 1.32 11.98
CA THR A 84 5.49 0.74 11.74
C THR A 84 5.95 -0.14 12.90
N GLN A 85 5.69 0.28 14.15
CA GLN A 85 5.98 -0.52 15.34
C GLN A 85 5.18 -1.84 15.39
N GLN A 86 3.91 -1.84 15.00
CA GLN A 86 3.14 -3.10 14.97
C GLN A 86 3.61 -4.02 13.83
N ARG A 87 3.96 -3.44 12.69
CA ARG A 87 4.47 -4.21 11.55
C ARG A 87 5.85 -4.81 11.80
N SER A 88 6.73 -4.17 12.58
CA SER A 88 8.01 -4.78 12.97
C SER A 88 7.83 -6.01 13.86
N LYS A 89 6.70 -6.13 14.56
CA LYS A 89 6.27 -7.31 15.31
C LYS A 89 5.45 -8.31 14.48
N ASN A 90 5.38 -8.12 13.16
CA ASN A 90 4.57 -8.91 12.22
C ASN A 90 3.06 -8.91 12.49
N ILE A 91 2.54 -7.98 13.29
CA ILE A 91 1.10 -7.94 13.63
C ILE A 91 0.29 -7.45 12.42
N PRO A 92 -0.70 -8.23 11.93
CA PRO A 92 -1.57 -7.79 10.83
C PRO A 92 -2.48 -6.65 11.30
N LEU A 93 -2.55 -5.57 10.52
CA LEU A 93 -3.41 -4.42 10.80
C LEU A 93 -4.47 -4.27 9.71
N SER A 94 -5.73 -4.15 10.13
CA SER A 94 -6.85 -3.88 9.23
C SER A 94 -7.14 -2.38 9.16
N GLY A 95 -7.85 -1.95 8.10
CA GLY A 95 -8.32 -0.56 7.98
C GLY A 95 -9.09 -0.07 9.21
N PRO A 96 -10.11 -0.80 9.70
CA PRO A 96 -10.84 -0.44 10.91
C PRO A 96 -9.96 -0.28 12.14
N LEU A 97 -8.95 -1.13 12.32
CA LEU A 97 -8.02 -1.04 13.45
C LEU A 97 -7.17 0.24 13.38
N ILE A 98 -6.71 0.61 12.18
CA ILE A 98 -5.97 1.86 11.97
C ILE A 98 -6.87 3.07 12.25
N GLN A 99 -8.15 3.02 11.85
CA GLN A 99 -9.12 4.08 12.12
C GLN A 99 -9.44 4.22 13.61
N GLU A 100 -9.54 3.11 14.34
CA GLU A 100 -9.71 3.11 15.80
C GLU A 100 -8.51 3.77 16.47
N LYS A 101 -7.28 3.34 16.14
CA LYS A 101 -6.07 3.93 16.71
C LYS A 101 -5.93 5.42 16.40
N ALA A 102 -6.35 5.84 15.21
CA ALA A 102 -6.35 7.25 14.84
C ALA A 102 -7.32 8.09 15.68
N ARG A 103 -8.50 7.54 16.05
CA ARG A 103 -9.43 8.20 16.97
C ARG A 103 -8.86 8.31 18.38
N GLU A 104 -8.24 7.24 18.88
CA GLU A 104 -7.56 7.23 20.18
C GLU A 104 -6.47 8.32 20.26
N PHE A 105 -5.63 8.45 19.22
CA PHE A 105 -4.63 9.54 19.17
C PHE A 105 -5.26 10.93 19.08
N ALA A 106 -6.35 11.09 18.33
CA ALA A 106 -7.04 12.37 18.25
C ALA A 106 -7.58 12.80 19.62
N GLU A 107 -8.20 11.89 20.35
CA GLU A 107 -8.66 12.12 21.73
C GLU A 107 -7.49 12.47 22.66
N GLY A 108 -6.39 11.71 22.59
CA GLY A 108 -5.18 11.97 23.37
C GLY A 108 -4.52 13.32 23.08
N PHE A 109 -4.70 13.86 21.87
CA PHE A 109 -4.24 15.20 21.49
C PHE A 109 -5.25 16.31 21.79
N GLY A 110 -6.35 16.00 22.49
CA GLY A 110 -7.34 16.98 22.91
C GLY A 110 -8.27 17.45 21.78
N CYS A 111 -8.40 16.68 20.70
CA CYS A 111 -9.42 16.95 19.69
C CYS A 111 -10.80 16.64 20.28
N SER A 112 -11.74 17.59 20.19
CA SER A 112 -13.10 17.38 20.67
C SER A 112 -13.74 16.13 20.03
N PRO A 113 -14.52 15.35 20.80
CA PRO A 113 -15.21 14.18 20.27
C PRO A 113 -16.01 14.50 19.02
N GLY A 114 -15.82 13.73 17.96
CA GLY A 114 -16.53 13.91 16.68
C GLY A 114 -15.89 14.88 15.68
N THR A 115 -14.86 15.65 16.08
CA THR A 115 -14.11 16.53 15.16
C THR A 115 -13.27 15.72 14.18
N PHE A 116 -12.52 14.73 14.67
CA PHE A 116 -11.76 13.80 13.83
C PHE A 116 -12.51 12.47 13.70
N LYS A 117 -12.97 12.17 12.50
CA LYS A 117 -13.83 10.99 12.25
C LYS A 117 -13.08 9.72 11.82
N ALA A 118 -11.77 9.80 11.57
CA ALA A 118 -11.00 8.73 10.95
C ALA A 118 -11.72 8.06 9.76
N SER A 119 -12.34 8.86 8.88
CA SER A 119 -13.22 8.34 7.82
C SER A 119 -12.48 7.45 6.82
N ASN A 120 -13.22 6.69 6.00
CA ASN A 120 -12.62 5.89 4.93
C ASN A 120 -11.76 6.75 3.97
N GLY A 121 -12.24 7.96 3.64
CA GLY A 121 -11.47 8.90 2.84
C GLY A 121 -10.20 9.41 3.52
N TRP A 122 -10.17 9.51 4.86
CA TRP A 122 -8.93 9.78 5.58
C TRP A 122 -7.98 8.58 5.53
N LEU A 123 -8.49 7.36 5.77
CA LEU A 123 -7.69 6.13 5.74
C LEU A 123 -7.06 5.90 4.36
N ASP A 124 -7.79 6.15 3.28
CA ASP A 124 -7.26 6.04 1.91
C ASP A 124 -6.13 7.04 1.67
N LYS A 125 -6.29 8.29 2.13
CA LYS A 125 -5.23 9.29 2.06
C LYS A 125 -4.04 8.96 2.96
N PHE A 126 -4.26 8.41 4.15
CA PHE A 126 -3.22 7.93 5.05
C PHE A 126 -2.37 6.85 4.38
N LYS A 127 -3.02 5.81 3.85
CA LYS A 127 -2.34 4.73 3.11
C LYS A 127 -1.54 5.28 1.93
N ASN A 128 -2.13 6.18 1.15
CA ASN A 128 -1.46 6.77 -0.02
C ASN A 128 -0.26 7.65 0.35
N ARG A 129 -0.34 8.43 1.45
CA ARG A 129 0.77 9.28 1.92
C ARG A 129 1.99 8.48 2.37
N HIS A 130 1.73 7.37 3.05
CA HIS A 130 2.74 6.50 3.64
C HIS A 130 3.08 5.28 2.77
N CYS A 131 2.61 5.26 1.52
CA CYS A 131 2.83 4.16 0.57
C CYS A 131 2.41 2.77 1.12
N ILE A 132 1.39 2.73 1.97
CA ILE A 132 0.88 1.49 2.58
C ILE A 132 0.01 0.77 1.56
N THR A 133 0.39 -0.46 1.22
CA THR A 133 -0.39 -1.33 0.33
C THR A 133 -0.97 -2.50 1.10
N PHE A 134 -2.22 -2.86 0.80
CA PHE A 134 -2.85 -4.04 1.37
C PHE A 134 -2.40 -5.26 0.57
N ARG A 135 -1.69 -6.19 1.22
CA ARG A 135 -1.19 -7.43 0.62
C ARG A 135 -1.64 -8.61 1.48
N SER A 136 -1.87 -9.76 0.83
CA SER A 136 -2.03 -11.01 1.56
C SER A 136 -0.72 -11.36 2.26
N ILE A 137 -0.78 -11.68 3.55
CA ILE A 137 0.38 -12.17 4.28
C ILE A 137 0.49 -13.66 3.97
N SER A 138 1.52 -14.05 3.21
CA SER A 138 1.87 -15.46 3.06
C SER A 138 2.60 -15.92 4.31
N GLY A 139 2.10 -16.98 4.96
CA GLY A 139 2.68 -17.50 6.20
C GLY A 139 4.02 -18.22 6.00
N GLU A 140 4.33 -18.65 4.77
CA GLU A 140 5.50 -19.46 4.47
C GLU A 140 6.79 -18.64 4.41
N SER A 141 6.72 -17.35 4.02
CA SER A 141 7.91 -16.51 3.87
C SER A 141 8.56 -16.14 5.20
N ALA A 142 7.83 -16.18 6.31
CA ALA A 142 8.34 -15.89 7.65
C ALA A 142 9.09 -17.08 8.28
N GLN A 143 9.01 -18.27 7.69
CA GLN A 143 9.66 -19.48 8.20
C GLN A 143 11.04 -19.76 7.59
N VAL A 144 11.42 -19.02 6.55
CA VAL A 144 12.72 -19.17 5.89
C VAL A 144 13.68 -18.12 6.42
N ASP A 145 14.85 -18.58 6.88
CA ASP A 145 15.93 -17.71 7.32
C ASP A 145 16.42 -16.81 6.15
N PRO A 146 16.54 -15.48 6.34
CA PRO A 146 17.00 -14.58 5.28
C PRO A 146 18.37 -14.93 4.69
N ALA A 147 19.29 -15.48 5.50
CA ALA A 147 20.60 -15.88 4.98
C ALA A 147 20.48 -17.07 4.01
N THR A 148 19.61 -18.03 4.32
CA THR A 148 19.25 -19.12 3.41
C THR A 148 18.69 -18.59 2.09
N VAL A 149 17.82 -17.58 2.12
CA VAL A 149 17.28 -16.96 0.89
C VAL A 149 18.39 -16.32 0.04
N GLU A 150 19.29 -15.56 0.66
CA GLU A 150 20.41 -14.92 -0.05
C GLU A 150 21.42 -15.93 -0.61
N GLU A 151 21.65 -17.05 0.08
CA GLU A 151 22.46 -18.15 -0.44
C GLU A 151 21.81 -18.76 -1.69
N TRP A 152 20.51 -19.10 -1.63
CA TRP A 152 19.80 -19.69 -2.76
C TRP A 152 19.68 -18.74 -3.95
N LYS A 153 19.54 -17.43 -3.73
CA LYS A 153 19.59 -16.43 -4.81
C LYS A 153 20.91 -16.44 -5.58
N LYS A 154 22.02 -16.75 -4.92
CA LYS A 154 23.35 -16.87 -5.57
C LYS A 154 23.51 -18.24 -6.24
N ARG A 155 23.02 -19.30 -5.61
CA ARG A 155 23.21 -20.69 -6.06
C ARG A 155 22.29 -21.09 -7.21
N LEU A 156 21.02 -20.68 -7.16
CA LEU A 156 19.99 -21.11 -8.12
C LEU A 156 20.33 -20.74 -9.57
N PRO A 157 20.78 -19.49 -9.90
CA PRO A 157 21.18 -19.16 -11.27
C PRO A 157 22.26 -20.08 -11.81
N ALA A 158 23.28 -20.40 -11.01
CA ALA A 158 24.36 -21.29 -11.42
C ALA A 158 23.88 -22.72 -11.70
N LEU A 159 22.91 -23.22 -10.93
CA LEU A 159 22.33 -24.56 -11.11
C LEU A 159 21.46 -24.65 -12.37
N ILE A 160 20.71 -23.60 -12.70
CA ILE A 160 19.80 -23.62 -13.85
C ILE A 160 20.48 -23.19 -15.16
N ASN A 161 21.65 -22.56 -15.11
CA ASN A 161 22.36 -22.03 -16.28
C ASN A 161 22.75 -23.10 -17.31
N SER A 162 22.87 -24.37 -16.92
CA SER A 162 23.15 -25.48 -17.84
C SER A 162 21.91 -26.00 -18.58
N TYR A 163 20.72 -25.50 -18.25
CA TYR A 163 19.45 -25.94 -18.84
C TYR A 163 18.88 -24.84 -19.72
N ALA A 164 18.27 -25.23 -20.85
CA ALA A 164 17.47 -24.29 -21.62
C ALA A 164 16.22 -23.90 -20.83
N GLU A 165 15.70 -22.68 -21.06
CA GLU A 165 14.49 -22.20 -20.38
C GLU A 165 13.30 -23.17 -20.53
N ASN A 166 13.19 -23.86 -21.67
CA ASN A 166 12.10 -24.81 -21.89
C ASN A 166 12.21 -26.10 -21.06
N ASP A 167 13.39 -26.37 -20.48
CA ASP A 167 13.70 -27.58 -19.71
C ASP A 167 13.70 -27.32 -18.20
N VAL A 168 13.55 -26.07 -17.77
CA VAL A 168 13.43 -25.70 -16.36
C VAL A 168 11.95 -25.63 -15.98
N TYR A 169 11.50 -26.53 -15.10
CA TYR A 169 10.11 -26.57 -14.63
C TYR A 169 9.98 -26.14 -13.19
N ASN A 170 8.89 -25.45 -12.90
CA ASN A 170 8.44 -25.21 -11.53
C ASN A 170 7.10 -25.93 -11.32
N ALA A 171 6.97 -26.59 -10.17
CA ALA A 171 5.76 -27.28 -9.76
C ALA A 171 5.32 -26.79 -8.37
N ALA A 172 4.03 -26.49 -8.23
CA ALA A 172 3.46 -26.03 -6.97
C ALA A 172 2.13 -26.73 -6.68
N GLU A 173 1.95 -27.12 -5.42
CA GLU A 173 0.70 -27.66 -4.90
C GLU A 173 -0.24 -26.53 -4.50
N THR A 174 -1.52 -26.65 -4.83
CA THR A 174 -2.58 -25.78 -4.33
C THR A 174 -3.83 -26.56 -3.94
N GLY A 175 -4.57 -26.06 -2.95
CA GLY A 175 -5.86 -26.60 -2.53
C GLY A 175 -7.01 -25.97 -3.32
N LEU A 176 -7.75 -26.77 -4.09
CA LEU A 176 -8.98 -26.34 -4.76
C LEU A 176 -10.20 -26.65 -3.89
N PHE A 177 -10.70 -25.64 -3.18
CA PHE A 177 -11.89 -25.75 -2.32
C PHE A 177 -13.18 -25.52 -3.11
N PHE A 178 -13.64 -26.54 -3.81
CA PHE A 178 -14.79 -26.44 -4.73
C PHE A 178 -16.17 -26.26 -4.06
N LYS A 179 -16.26 -26.42 -2.73
CA LYS A 179 -17.48 -26.20 -1.93
C LYS A 179 -17.36 -25.07 -0.90
N LEU A 180 -16.28 -24.28 -0.95
CA LEU A 180 -16.09 -23.20 0.01
C LEU A 180 -17.06 -22.04 -0.31
N LEU A 181 -17.92 -21.71 0.64
CA LEU A 181 -18.80 -20.54 0.55
C LEU A 181 -18.05 -19.29 1.04
N PRO A 182 -18.46 -18.08 0.59
CA PRO A 182 -17.94 -16.82 1.12
C PRO A 182 -17.97 -16.78 2.66
N ASP A 183 -16.97 -16.15 3.27
CA ASP A 183 -16.85 -15.98 4.72
C ASP A 183 -17.57 -14.72 5.24
N ARG A 184 -18.21 -13.96 4.34
CA ARG A 184 -18.93 -12.71 4.62
C ARG A 184 -20.21 -12.64 3.81
N SER A 185 -21.26 -12.10 4.42
CA SER A 185 -22.55 -11.83 3.77
C SER A 185 -23.06 -10.45 4.17
N MET A 186 -23.94 -9.88 3.35
CA MET A 186 -24.75 -8.72 3.74
C MET A 186 -25.90 -9.22 4.62
N VAL A 187 -26.06 -8.63 5.80
CA VAL A 187 -27.10 -8.99 6.79
C VAL A 187 -27.93 -7.77 7.16
N LEU A 188 -29.21 -7.97 7.50
CA LEU A 188 -30.07 -6.88 7.91
C LEU A 188 -29.68 -6.35 9.31
N PRO A 189 -29.97 -5.07 9.61
CA PRO A 189 -29.73 -4.53 10.95
C PRO A 189 -30.46 -5.36 12.02
N LYS A 190 -29.75 -5.76 13.09
CA LYS A 190 -30.20 -6.61 14.22
C LYS A 190 -30.35 -8.11 13.91
N GLU A 191 -30.00 -8.57 12.71
CA GLU A 191 -29.84 -10.01 12.48
C GLU A 191 -28.47 -10.50 12.96
N SER A 192 -28.47 -11.65 13.64
CA SER A 192 -27.23 -12.35 13.95
C SER A 192 -26.66 -12.94 12.65
N CYS A 193 -25.46 -12.49 12.25
CA CYS A 193 -24.73 -13.05 11.12
C CYS A 193 -24.04 -14.38 11.54
N ASN A 194 -24.84 -15.43 11.71
CA ASN A 194 -24.33 -16.75 12.06
C ASN A 194 -23.92 -17.48 10.76
N GLY A 195 -22.61 -17.63 10.56
CA GLY A 195 -22.07 -18.44 9.46
C GLY A 195 -22.23 -19.94 9.74
N GLY A 196 -22.52 -20.71 8.69
CA GLY A 196 -22.43 -22.16 8.75
C GLY A 196 -20.96 -22.64 8.77
N LYS A 197 -20.76 -23.93 9.08
CA LYS A 197 -19.43 -24.55 8.97
C LYS A 197 -18.96 -24.49 7.52
N GLN A 198 -17.86 -23.78 7.27
CA GLN A 198 -17.25 -23.75 5.94
C GLN A 198 -16.81 -25.16 5.52
N SER A 199 -17.16 -25.54 4.30
CA SER A 199 -16.68 -26.79 3.74
C SER A 199 -15.17 -26.72 3.57
N LYS A 200 -14.46 -27.64 4.20
CA LYS A 200 -13.02 -27.85 4.01
C LYS A 200 -12.73 -28.90 2.93
N GLU A 201 -13.75 -29.31 2.17
CA GLU A 201 -13.55 -30.23 1.05
C GLU A 201 -12.71 -29.55 -0.03
N ARG A 202 -11.56 -30.15 -0.30
CA ARG A 202 -10.61 -29.67 -1.30
C ARG A 202 -10.07 -30.82 -2.11
N TYR A 203 -9.76 -30.55 -3.37
CA TYR A 203 -8.78 -31.35 -4.11
C TYR A 203 -7.40 -30.76 -3.88
N THR A 204 -6.39 -31.62 -3.80
CA THR A 204 -5.00 -31.20 -3.95
C THR A 204 -4.69 -31.19 -5.44
N VAL A 205 -4.24 -30.06 -5.96
CA VAL A 205 -3.89 -29.90 -7.38
C VAL A 205 -2.43 -29.53 -7.48
N LEU A 206 -1.65 -30.36 -8.18
CA LEU A 206 -0.29 -30.02 -8.57
C LEU A 206 -0.31 -29.39 -9.95
N LEU A 207 0.21 -28.17 -10.04
CA LEU A 207 0.38 -27.43 -11.28
C LEU A 207 1.86 -27.37 -11.60
N CYS A 208 2.23 -27.59 -12.87
CA CYS A 208 3.62 -27.55 -13.31
C CYS A 208 3.73 -26.91 -14.69
N ALA A 209 4.68 -26.00 -14.85
CA ALA A 209 4.96 -25.31 -16.11
C ALA A 209 6.45 -25.06 -16.27
N ASN A 210 6.91 -24.96 -17.51
CA ASN A 210 8.28 -24.57 -17.81
C ASN A 210 8.48 -23.05 -17.61
N TRP A 211 9.75 -22.64 -17.51
CA TRP A 211 10.16 -21.26 -17.27
C TRP A 211 9.60 -20.28 -18.31
N SER A 212 9.61 -20.67 -19.59
CA SER A 212 9.09 -19.84 -20.69
C SER A 212 7.55 -19.77 -20.73
N GLY A 213 6.86 -20.61 -19.96
CA GLY A 213 5.39 -20.71 -19.93
C GLY A 213 4.75 -21.32 -21.18
N THR A 214 5.56 -21.79 -22.14
CA THR A 214 5.12 -22.40 -23.40
C THR A 214 4.59 -23.81 -23.21
N HIS A 215 5.06 -24.52 -22.18
CA HIS A 215 4.62 -25.87 -21.86
C HIS A 215 4.06 -25.92 -20.44
N LYS A 216 2.80 -26.35 -20.34
CA LYS A 216 2.08 -26.56 -19.07
C LYS A 216 1.69 -28.03 -19.00
N LEU A 217 2.14 -28.72 -17.96
CA LEU A 217 1.75 -30.10 -17.74
C LEU A 217 0.27 -30.17 -17.35
N LYS A 218 -0.38 -31.27 -17.73
CA LYS A 218 -1.74 -31.54 -17.31
C LYS A 218 -1.81 -31.55 -15.78
N PRO A 219 -2.75 -30.80 -15.15
CA PRO A 219 -2.86 -30.78 -13.70
C PRO A 219 -3.07 -32.18 -13.12
N LEU A 220 -2.28 -32.52 -12.10
CA LEU A 220 -2.51 -33.73 -11.31
C LEU A 220 -3.46 -33.39 -10.17
N VAL A 221 -4.60 -34.08 -10.12
CA VAL A 221 -5.66 -33.83 -9.14
C VAL A 221 -5.77 -35.04 -8.22
N ILE A 222 -5.53 -34.82 -6.94
CA ILE A 222 -5.64 -35.84 -5.89
C ILE A 222 -6.87 -35.52 -5.04
N GLY A 223 -7.80 -36.47 -5.00
CA GLY A 223 -8.99 -36.42 -4.14
C GLY A 223 -8.72 -36.94 -2.73
N LYS A 224 -9.78 -37.36 -2.04
CA LYS A 224 -9.64 -38.00 -0.73
C LYS A 224 -8.91 -39.35 -0.90
N SER A 225 -7.84 -39.55 -0.14
CA SER A 225 -7.21 -40.87 -0.01
C SER A 225 -8.23 -41.86 0.56
N LYS A 226 -8.28 -43.09 0.05
CA LYS A 226 -9.00 -44.17 0.74
C LYS A 226 -8.21 -44.49 2.01
N ALA A 227 -8.87 -44.43 3.16
CA ALA A 227 -8.30 -45.00 4.39
C ALA A 227 -8.08 -46.50 4.15
N TRP A 228 -6.90 -46.98 4.53
CA TRP A 228 -6.54 -48.40 4.46
C TRP A 228 -7.10 -49.10 5.69
#